data_AF-A0A7W2TKW9-F1
#
_entry.id   AF-A0A7W2TKW9-F1
#
_cell.length_a   1.000
_cell.length_b   1.000
_cell.length_c   1.000
_cell.angle_alpha   90.00
_cell.angle_beta   90.00
_cell.angle_gamma   90.00
#
_symmetry.space_group_name_H-M   'P 1'
#
loop_
_entity.id
_entity.type
_entity.pdbx_description
1 polymer ?
#
loop_
_entity_poly.entity_id
_entity_poly.type
_entity_poly.pdbx_seq_one_letter_code
_entity_poly.pdbx_strand_id
1 'polypeptide(L)'
;MGYLKRLWKNALSSYQLKEEYYKFTSRIGLLVVLLALGLMFYGVFSLTSLLGIDTSVPLGKGYSFLALILLPIIYIVSIIPTVLIVVGLTSAYLISKGEITTEQGKKYTLFGEYPSHWFKNT
;
A
#
# COMPACT_ATOMS: atom_id res chain seq x y z
N MET A 1 -13.23 -18.43 -5.03
CA MET A 1 -12.12 -18.25 -4.06
C MET A 1 -12.28 -16.87 -3.43
N GLY A 2 -12.32 -16.74 -2.10
CA GLY A 2 -12.60 -15.44 -1.45
C GLY A 2 -11.55 -14.37 -1.76
N TYR A 3 -11.94 -13.09 -1.75
CA TYR A 3 -11.10 -11.94 -2.09
C TYR A 3 -9.78 -11.91 -1.31
N LEU A 4 -9.84 -12.05 0.02
CA LEU A 4 -8.66 -12.10 0.90
C LEU A 4 -7.74 -13.29 0.59
N LYS A 5 -8.31 -14.46 0.30
CA LYS A 5 -7.55 -15.66 -0.04
C LYS A 5 -6.78 -15.47 -1.36
N ARG A 6 -7.36 -14.74 -2.32
CA ARG A 6 -6.71 -14.37 -3.58
C ARG A 6 -5.56 -13.40 -3.33
N LEU A 7 -5.77 -12.34 -2.56
CA LEU A 7 -4.72 -11.39 -2.18
C LEU A 7 -3.55 -12.07 -1.48
N TRP A 8 -3.85 -12.94 -0.50
CA TRP A 8 -2.82 -13.68 0.23
C TRP A 8 -1.99 -14.59 -0.68
N LYS A 9 -2.65 -15.36 -1.55
CA LYS A 9 -1.98 -16.20 -2.54
C LYS A 9 -1.07 -15.36 -3.45
N ASN A 10 -1.57 -14.24 -3.94
CA ASN A 10 -0.83 -13.37 -4.86
C ASN A 10 0.38 -12.71 -4.16
N ALA A 11 0.25 -12.31 -2.90
CA ALA A 11 1.37 -11.80 -2.10
C ALA A 11 2.50 -12.83 -1.97
N LEU A 12 2.17 -14.10 -1.69
CA LEU A 12 3.14 -15.20 -1.64
C LEU A 12 3.77 -15.52 -3.00
N SER A 13 3.11 -15.17 -4.10
CA SER A 13 3.61 -15.41 -5.45
C SER A 13 4.84 -14.55 -5.78
N SER A 14 5.10 -13.50 -5.00
CA SER A 14 6.24 -12.59 -5.20
C SER A 14 7.60 -13.31 -5.18
N TYR A 15 7.75 -14.40 -4.41
CA TYR A 15 9.00 -15.19 -4.35
C TYR A 15 9.30 -15.96 -5.65
N GLN A 16 8.28 -16.17 -6.49
CA GLN A 16 8.38 -16.90 -7.74
C GLN A 16 8.69 -15.98 -8.93
N LEU A 17 8.77 -14.67 -8.72
CA LEU A 17 9.12 -13.69 -9.75
C LEU A 17 10.59 -13.79 -10.15
N LYS A 18 10.90 -13.48 -11.41
CA LYS A 18 12.27 -13.21 -11.85
C LYS A 18 12.86 -12.07 -11.03
N GLU A 19 14.18 -12.07 -10.87
CA GLU A 19 14.88 -11.14 -9.97
C GLU A 19 14.62 -9.67 -10.33
N GLU A 20 14.55 -9.34 -11.62
CA GLU A 20 14.24 -7.99 -12.12
C GLU A 20 12.87 -7.50 -11.63
N TYR A 21 11.82 -8.32 -11.75
CA TYR A 21 10.47 -7.98 -11.33
C TYR A 21 10.30 -8.00 -9.82
N TYR A 22 11.03 -8.88 -9.12
CA TYR A 22 11.09 -8.86 -7.65
C TYR A 22 11.69 -7.54 -7.14
N LYS A 23 12.81 -7.09 -7.72
CA LYS A 23 13.44 -5.80 -7.35
C LYS A 23 12.53 -4.63 -7.70
N PHE A 24 11.90 -4.66 -8.88
CA PHE A 24 10.95 -3.64 -9.31
C PHE A 24 9.76 -3.50 -8.36
N THR A 25 9.07 -4.60 -8.07
CA THR A 25 7.91 -4.62 -7.16
C THR A 25 8.31 -4.25 -5.72
N SER A 26 9.50 -4.64 -5.27
CA SER A 26 10.03 -4.24 -3.96
C SER A 26 10.28 -2.72 -3.85
N ARG A 27 10.81 -2.10 -4.91
CA ARG A 27 10.99 -0.63 -4.97
C ARG A 27 9.64 0.09 -4.91
N ILE A 28 8.64 -0.41 -5.62
CA ILE A 28 7.27 0.13 -5.57
C ILE A 28 6.69 -0.02 -4.17
N GLY A 29 6.84 -1.19 -3.54
CA GLY A 29 6.41 -1.43 -2.17
C GLY A 29 7.05 -0.46 -1.18
N LEU A 30 8.35 -0.19 -1.32
CA LEU A 30 9.05 0.81 -0.51
C LEU A 30 8.48 2.22 -0.70
N LEU A 31 8.23 2.63 -1.96
CA LEU A 31 7.60 3.93 -2.25
C LEU A 31 6.21 4.06 -1.61
N VAL A 32 5.40 3.00 -1.69
CA VAL A 32 4.10 2.95 -1.01
C VAL A 32 4.25 3.16 0.49
N VAL A 33 5.19 2.46 1.14
CA VAL A 33 5.42 2.58 2.58
C VAL A 33 5.86 4.01 2.95
N LEU A 34 6.81 4.58 2.21
CA LEU A 34 7.29 5.94 2.48
C LEU A 34 6.20 7.00 2.30
N LEU A 35 5.40 6.90 1.24
CA LEU A 35 4.28 7.81 0.99
C LEU A 35 3.17 7.64 2.04
N ALA A 36 2.84 6.40 2.39
CA ALA A 36 1.84 6.12 3.42
C ALA A 36 2.29 6.66 4.79
N LEU A 37 3.57 6.51 5.15
CA LEU A 37 4.13 7.10 6.37
C LEU A 37 4.01 8.63 6.35
N GLY A 38 4.35 9.29 5.24
CA GLY A 38 4.18 10.73 5.09
C GLY A 38 2.73 11.18 5.30
N LEU A 39 1.78 10.47 4.68
CA LEU A 39 0.34 10.73 4.85
C LEU A 39 -0.13 10.46 6.28
N MET A 40 0.41 9.44 6.95
CA MET A 40 0.11 9.18 8.36
C MET A 40 0.58 10.33 9.25
N PHE A 41 1.83 10.80 9.09
CA PHE A 41 2.33 11.92 9.87
C PHE A 41 1.50 13.18 9.65
N TYR A 42 1.19 13.50 8.39
CA TYR A 42 0.33 14.61 8.04
C TYR A 42 -1.07 14.46 8.65
N GLY A 43 -1.66 13.26 8.58
CA GLY A 43 -2.97 12.94 9.13
C GLY A 43 -3.00 13.12 10.64
N VAL A 44 -1.98 12.62 11.36
CA VAL A 44 -1.86 12.79 12.82
C VAL A 44 -1.77 14.27 13.17
N PHE A 45 -0.86 15.04 12.54
CA PHE A 45 -0.71 16.48 12.80
C PHE A 45 -1.98 17.28 12.52
N SER A 46 -2.67 16.96 11.41
CA SER A 46 -3.92 17.62 11.05
C SER A 46 -5.02 17.31 12.07
N LEU A 47 -5.12 16.06 12.52
CA LEU A 47 -6.13 15.66 13.51
C LEU A 47 -5.87 16.29 14.88
N THR A 48 -4.63 16.31 15.35
CA THR A 48 -4.29 16.93 16.64
C THR A 48 -4.59 18.43 16.61
N SER A 49 -4.29 19.11 15.50
CA SER A 49 -4.64 20.51 15.30
C SER A 49 -6.15 20.75 15.27
N LEU A 50 -6.92 19.90 14.57
CA LEU A 50 -8.38 20.05 14.45
C LEU A 50 -9.11 19.77 15.76
N LEU A 51 -8.61 18.82 16.55
CA LEU A 51 -9.20 18.42 17.83
C LEU A 51 -8.71 19.28 19.01
N GLY A 52 -7.82 20.24 18.76
CA GLY A 52 -7.24 21.09 19.81
C GLY A 52 -6.42 20.29 20.83
N ILE A 53 -5.85 19.16 20.43
CA ILE A 53 -5.07 18.29 21.32
C ILE A 53 -3.71 18.94 21.53
N ASP A 54 -3.40 19.27 22.78
CA ASP A 54 -2.08 19.76 23.17
C ASP A 54 -1.05 18.62 23.10
N THR A 55 -0.22 18.65 22.06
CA THR A 55 0.83 17.65 21.82
C THR A 55 2.03 17.79 22.75
N SER A 56 2.10 18.84 23.56
CA SER A 56 3.16 19.02 24.56
C SER A 56 2.92 18.19 25.84
N VAL A 57 1.69 17.71 26.03
CA VAL A 57 1.32 16.90 27.20
C VAL A 57 1.72 15.44 26.94
N PRO A 58 2.54 14.83 27.81
CA PRO A 58 2.90 13.42 27.68
C PRO A 58 1.66 12.53 27.77
N LEU A 59 1.63 11.46 26.98
CA LEU A 59 0.52 10.49 26.94
C LEU A 59 0.29 9.88 28.34
N GLY A 60 -0.69 10.41 29.07
CA GLY A 60 -1.03 9.98 30.43
C GLY A 60 -2.54 10.09 30.70
N LYS A 61 -3.12 8.98 31.19
CA LYS A 61 -4.50 8.76 31.67
C LYS A 61 -5.58 9.63 31.00
N GLY A 62 -5.99 9.21 29.79
CA GLY A 62 -7.17 9.73 29.08
C GLY A 62 -7.00 9.68 27.56
N TYR A 63 -5.88 10.22 27.06
CA TYR A 63 -5.56 10.27 25.64
C TYR A 63 -5.02 8.94 25.06
N SER A 64 -4.62 8.01 25.93
CA SER A 64 -4.07 6.70 25.55
C SER A 64 -5.08 5.83 24.79
N PHE A 65 -6.36 5.90 25.16
CA PHE A 65 -7.43 5.14 24.51
C PHE A 65 -7.80 5.72 23.14
N LEU A 66 -7.82 7.05 23.02
CA LEU A 66 -8.06 7.74 21.75
C LEU A 66 -6.94 7.46 20.74
N ALA A 67 -5.68 7.48 21.18
CA ALA A 67 -4.53 7.15 20.36
C ALA A 67 -4.55 5.67 19.89
N LEU A 68 -4.96 4.74 20.75
CA LEU A 68 -5.12 3.32 20.40
C LEU A 68 -6.13 3.08 19.28
N ILE A 69 -7.20 3.88 19.19
CA ILE A 69 -8.23 3.75 18.16
C ILE A 69 -7.84 4.53 16.89
N LEU A 70 -7.33 5.74 17.04
CA LEU A 70 -7.04 6.63 15.91
C LEU A 70 -5.83 6.17 15.10
N LEU A 71 -4.78 5.63 15.73
CA LEU A 71 -3.57 5.21 15.01
C LEU A 71 -3.83 4.09 13.97
N PRO A 72 -4.55 3.00 14.29
CA PRO A 72 -4.93 2.00 13.29
C PRO A 72 -5.80 2.55 12.17
N ILE A 73 -6.74 3.45 12.48
CA ILE A 73 -7.61 4.07 11.48
C ILE A 73 -6.79 4.92 10.52
N ILE A 74 -5.92 5.79 11.05
CA ILE A 74 -5.02 6.64 10.25
C ILE A 74 -4.10 5.76 9.41
N TYR A 75 -3.58 4.66 9.95
CA TYR A 75 -2.77 3.70 9.21
C TYR A 75 -3.54 3.10 8.02
N ILE A 76 -4.75 2.58 8.25
CA ILE A 76 -5.59 1.97 7.21
C ILE A 76 -5.96 2.99 6.13
N VAL A 77 -6.39 4.18 6.54
CA VAL A 77 -6.81 5.26 5.63
C VAL A 77 -5.63 5.84 4.86
N SER A 78 -4.41 5.77 5.39
CA SER A 78 -3.22 6.22 4.66
C SER A 78 -2.70 5.14 3.70
N ILE A 79 -2.65 3.89 4.13
CA ILE A 79 -1.96 2.84 3.36
C ILE A 79 -2.79 2.32 2.19
N ILE A 80 -4.10 2.08 2.36
CA ILE A 80 -4.93 1.49 1.30
C ILE A 80 -5.02 2.41 0.07
N PRO A 81 -5.33 3.71 0.21
CA PRO A 81 -5.37 4.61 -0.94
C PRO A 81 -4.00 4.78 -1.59
N THR A 82 -2.93 4.84 -0.79
CA THR A 82 -1.56 4.94 -1.30
C THR A 82 -1.18 3.74 -2.15
N VAL A 83 -1.48 2.52 -1.68
CA VAL A 83 -1.27 1.29 -2.47
C VAL A 83 -2.02 1.39 -3.80
N LEU A 84 -3.32 1.72 -3.77
CA LEU A 84 -4.14 1.79 -4.99
C LEU A 84 -3.64 2.85 -5.98
N ILE A 85 -3.24 4.03 -5.49
CA ILE A 85 -2.74 5.11 -6.33
C ILE A 85 -1.39 4.72 -6.95
N VAL A 86 -0.42 4.30 -6.14
CA VAL A 86 0.95 4.01 -6.62
C VAL A 86 0.95 2.80 -7.55
N VAL A 87 0.26 1.71 -7.19
CA VAL A 87 0.16 0.52 -8.03
C VAL A 87 -0.71 0.80 -9.27
N GLY A 88 -1.74 1.64 -9.15
CA GLY A 88 -2.55 2.10 -10.28
C GLY A 88 -1.75 2.91 -11.29
N LEU A 89 -0.94 3.87 -10.83
CA LEU A 89 -0.03 4.65 -11.68
C LEU A 89 1.04 3.77 -12.33
N THR A 90 1.60 2.83 -11.57
CA THR A 90 2.55 1.85 -12.11
C THR A 90 1.91 1.02 -13.22
N SER A 91 0.70 0.53 -12.98
CA SER A 91 -0.07 -0.26 -13.95
C SER A 91 -0.33 0.52 -15.23
N ALA A 92 -0.77 1.79 -15.11
CA ALA A 92 -0.95 2.68 -16.26
C ALA A 92 0.36 2.92 -17.02
N TYR A 93 1.47 3.11 -16.32
CA TYR A 93 2.79 3.25 -16.93
C TYR A 93 3.19 1.99 -17.72
N LEU A 94 3.03 0.79 -17.15
CA LEU A 94 3.35 -0.47 -17.83
C LEU A 94 2.44 -0.73 -19.04
N ILE A 95 1.16 -0.39 -18.95
CA ILE A 95 0.23 -0.44 -20.09
C ILE A 95 0.70 0.50 -21.20
N SER A 96 1.11 1.73 -20.86
CA SER A 96 1.59 2.71 -21.85
C SER A 96 2.87 2.27 -22.58
N LYS A 97 3.65 1.38 -21.96
CA LYS A 97 4.86 0.78 -22.53
C LYS A 97 4.58 -0.50 -23.32
N GLY A 98 3.35 -1.01 -23.31
CA GLY A 98 2.99 -2.27 -23.94
C GLY A 98 3.50 -3.51 -23.20
N GLU A 99 4.02 -3.36 -21.98
CA GLU A 99 4.56 -4.45 -21.16
C GLU A 99 3.45 -5.37 -20.61
N ILE A 100 2.29 -4.80 -20.34
CA ILE A 100 1.12 -5.53 -19.83
C ILE A 100 -0.16 -5.08 -20.53
N THR A 101 -1.15 -5.95 -20.60
CA THR A 101 -2.49 -5.60 -21.11
C THR A 101 -3.30 -4.83 -20.07
N THR A 102 -4.34 -4.11 -20.50
CA THR A 102 -5.28 -3.43 -19.60
C THR A 102 -5.92 -4.37 -18.58
N GLU A 103 -6.18 -5.62 -18.97
CA GLU A 103 -6.74 -6.63 -18.07
C GLU A 103 -5.72 -7.06 -17.01
N GLN A 104 -4.47 -7.32 -17.41
CA GLN A 104 -3.37 -7.62 -16.49
C GLN A 104 -3.14 -6.45 -15.53
N GLY A 105 -3.18 -5.22 -16.03
CA GLY A 105 -3.04 -4.03 -15.21
C GLY A 105 -4.14 -3.88 -14.16
N LYS A 106 -5.41 -4.14 -14.50
CA LYS A 106 -6.51 -4.16 -13.52
C LYS A 106 -6.32 -5.25 -12.47
N LYS A 107 -5.88 -6.44 -12.89
CA LYS A 107 -5.62 -7.57 -11.99
C LYS A 107 -4.45 -7.27 -11.04
N TYR A 108 -3.41 -6.63 -11.53
CA TYR A 108 -2.27 -6.18 -10.75
C TYR A 108 -2.67 -5.13 -9.71
N THR A 109 -3.40 -4.09 -10.10
CA THR A 109 -3.82 -3.01 -9.19
C THR A 109 -4.82 -3.46 -8.12
N LEU A 110 -5.82 -4.26 -8.48
CA LEU A 110 -6.91 -4.62 -7.56
C LEU A 110 -6.62 -5.89 -6.74
N PHE A 111 -5.85 -6.83 -7.30
CA PHE A 111 -5.64 -8.14 -6.67
C PHE A 111 -4.15 -8.46 -6.43
N GLY A 112 -3.23 -7.56 -6.77
CA GLY A 112 -1.79 -7.82 -6.67
C GLY A 112 -1.33 -8.99 -7.56
N GLU A 113 -2.08 -9.29 -8.62
CA GLU A 113 -1.78 -10.42 -9.50
C GLU A 113 -0.74 -10.04 -10.54
N TYR A 114 0.40 -10.73 -10.54
CA TYR A 114 1.49 -10.46 -11.47
C TYR A 114 1.22 -11.08 -12.86
N PRO A 115 1.70 -10.45 -13.95
CA PRO A 115 1.70 -11.04 -15.28
C PRO A 115 2.43 -12.38 -15.32
N SER A 116 1.94 -13.33 -16.13
CA SER A 116 2.52 -14.68 -16.22
C SER A 116 4.00 -14.68 -16.63
N HIS A 117 4.39 -13.82 -17.59
CA HIS A 117 5.76 -13.73 -18.08
C HIS A 117 6.78 -13.20 -17.05
N TRP A 118 6.32 -12.69 -15.90
CA TRP A 118 7.19 -12.22 -14.80
C TRP A 118 7.71 -13.36 -13.92
N PHE A 119 7.12 -14.56 -14.00
CA PHE A 119 7.50 -15.70 -13.18
C PHE A 119 8.73 -16.42 -13.73
N LYS A 120 9.53 -17.02 -12.83
CA LYS A 120 10.77 -17.74 -13.19
C LYS A 120 10.54 -18.95 -14.11
N ASN A 121 9.39 -19.62 -13.95
CA ASN A 121 9.07 -20.88 -14.63
C ASN A 121 7.86 -20.70 -15.56
N THR A 122 7.96 -19.76 -16.50
CA THR A 122 6.95 -19.61 -17.56
C THR A 122 7.44 -20.25 -18.85
#